data_AF-A0A2K3LJU5-F1
#
_entry.id   AF-A0A2K3LJU5-F1
#
_cell.length_a   1.000
_cell.length_b   1.000
_cell.length_c   1.000
_cell.angle_alpha   90.00
_cell.angle_beta   90.00
_cell.angle_gamma   90.00
#
_symmetry.space_group_name_H-M   'P 1'
#
loop_
_entity.id
_entity.type
_entity.pdbx_description
1 polymer ?
#
loop_
_entity_poly.entity_id
_entity_poly.type
_entity_poly.pdbx_seq_one_letter_code
_entity_poly.pdbx_strand_id
1 'polypeptide(L)'
;MLLSQFAEKFKSLGISVSPDEIFSSSFAAAMYLKVNNFPTQKKVYVIGGDGILDELQLAGFTAFGGPGDADKTIDWKQSGIFEHDKSVGAVVVGIDPKINYYKLQYGTLCIRENPGCLFIATNRDAVGHMTPSQEWPGAGCMVAAVCGSTQKEPVVVGKPSTFMMDFLLE
;
A
#
# COMPACT_ATOMS: atom_id res chain seq x y z
N MET A 1 8.78 -3.85 5.96
CA MET A 1 10.01 -3.48 6.70
C MET A 1 10.16 -1.98 6.62
N LEU A 2 10.41 -1.35 7.76
CA LEU A 2 10.82 0.05 7.85
C LEU A 2 12.23 0.25 7.27
N LEU A 3 12.58 1.48 6.89
CA LEU A 3 13.94 1.81 6.41
C LEU A 3 15.02 1.42 7.42
N SER A 4 14.78 1.60 8.72
CA SER A 4 15.70 1.18 9.78
C SER A 4 15.98 -0.33 9.78
N GLN A 5 14.96 -1.15 9.55
CA GLN A 5 15.09 -2.62 9.47
C GLN A 5 15.86 -3.03 8.20
N PHE A 6 15.72 -2.30 7.11
CA PHE A 6 16.55 -2.50 5.92
C PHE A 6 18.01 -2.15 6.20
N ALA A 7 18.29 -1.04 6.88
CA ALA A 7 19.65 -0.64 7.23
C ALA A 7 20.35 -1.72 8.10
N GLU A 8 19.64 -2.28 9.09
CA GLU A 8 20.15 -3.40 9.88
C GLU A 8 20.43 -4.65 9.04
N LYS A 9 19.57 -4.95 8.07
CA LYS A 9 19.78 -6.07 7.14
C LYS A 9 20.97 -5.86 6.21
N PHE A 10 21.20 -4.64 5.72
CA PHE A 10 22.41 -4.33 4.95
C PHE A 10 23.66 -4.43 5.82
N LYS A 11 23.59 -3.95 7.07
CA LYS A 11 24.68 -4.06 8.02
C LYS A 11 25.06 -5.51 8.32
N SER A 12 24.09 -6.43 8.41
CA SER A 12 24.37 -7.86 8.58
C SER A 12 25.02 -8.51 7.36
N LEU A 13 24.91 -7.89 6.18
CA LEU A 13 25.61 -8.26 4.96
C LEU A 13 26.96 -7.54 4.78
N GLY A 14 27.41 -6.77 5.79
CA GLY A 14 28.66 -6.02 5.75
C GLY A 14 28.59 -4.69 4.97
N ILE A 15 27.39 -4.22 4.63
CA ILE A 15 27.17 -2.97 3.91
C ILE A 15 26.63 -1.93 4.88
N SER A 16 27.37 -0.84 5.08
CA SER A 16 26.90 0.29 5.89
C SER A 16 26.06 1.22 5.03
N VAL A 17 24.77 1.36 5.36
CA VAL A 17 23.86 2.35 4.78
C VAL A 17 23.10 3.06 5.89
N SER A 18 22.88 4.35 5.72
CA SER A 18 21.96 5.15 6.53
C SER A 18 20.51 4.94 6.06
N PRO A 19 19.50 5.14 6.93
CA PRO A 19 18.10 5.09 6.51
C PRO A 19 17.77 6.05 5.36
N ASP A 20 18.45 7.19 5.30
CA ASP A 20 18.28 8.21 4.26
C ASP A 20 18.81 7.77 2.88
N GLU A 21 19.58 6.68 2.82
CA GLU A 21 20.07 6.06 1.57
C GLU A 21 19.16 4.92 1.09
N ILE A 22 18.06 4.63 1.80
CA ILE A 22 17.18 3.51 1.50
C ILE A 22 15.83 4.03 1.02
N PHE A 23 15.48 3.64 -0.20
CA PHE A 23 14.21 4.03 -0.80
C PHE A 23 13.35 2.79 -1.05
N SER A 24 12.26 2.69 -0.29
CA SER A 24 11.29 1.61 -0.40
C SER A 24 10.03 2.05 -1.16
N SER A 25 9.31 1.10 -1.74
CA SER A 25 8.02 1.39 -2.40
C SER A 25 6.94 1.84 -1.41
N SER A 26 7.06 1.48 -0.14
CA SER A 26 6.19 1.96 0.93
C SER A 26 6.46 3.44 1.22
N PHE A 27 7.74 3.82 1.33
CA PHE A 27 8.15 5.21 1.50
C PHE A 27 7.67 6.09 0.33
N ALA A 28 7.80 5.58 -0.91
CA ALA A 28 7.30 6.29 -2.09
C ALA A 28 5.79 6.58 -2.03
N ALA A 29 4.97 5.67 -1.51
CA ALA A 29 3.54 5.91 -1.34
C ALA A 29 3.26 7.04 -0.34
N ALA A 30 3.99 7.07 0.77
CA ALA A 30 3.87 8.13 1.77
C ALA A 30 4.31 9.50 1.21
N MET A 31 5.44 9.55 0.49
CA MET A 31 5.93 10.78 -0.13
C MET A 31 5.04 11.26 -1.27
N TYR A 32 4.47 10.35 -2.05
CA TYR A 32 3.49 10.71 -3.07
C TYR A 32 2.31 11.48 -2.47
N LEU A 33 1.76 11.02 -1.35
CA LEU A 33 0.69 11.74 -0.66
C LEU A 33 1.16 13.11 -0.15
N LYS A 34 2.37 13.19 0.41
CA LYS A 34 2.93 14.43 0.96
C LYS A 34 3.16 15.49 -0.11
N VAL A 35 3.81 15.14 -1.20
CA VAL A 35 4.14 16.06 -2.32
C VAL A 35 2.87 16.52 -3.05
N ASN A 36 1.85 15.66 -3.15
CA ASN A 36 0.56 16.01 -3.76
C ASN A 36 -0.41 16.70 -2.79
N ASN A 37 0.07 17.19 -1.64
CA ASN A 37 -0.74 17.89 -0.64
C ASN A 37 -2.00 17.11 -0.21
N PHE A 38 -1.86 15.80 -0.02
CA PHE A 38 -2.97 14.97 0.43
C PHE A 38 -3.50 15.50 1.78
N PRO A 39 -4.83 15.68 1.94
CA PRO A 39 -5.37 16.29 3.14
C PRO A 39 -5.15 15.42 4.37
N THR A 40 -4.46 15.92 5.40
CA THR A 40 -4.08 15.15 6.60
C THR A 40 -5.26 14.69 7.44
N GLN A 41 -6.43 15.32 7.29
CA GLN A 41 -7.70 14.89 7.90
C GLN A 41 -8.32 13.67 7.22
N LYS A 42 -7.90 13.33 6.00
CA LYS A 42 -8.35 12.13 5.29
C LYS A 42 -7.52 10.93 5.74
N LYS A 43 -8.18 9.77 5.82
CA LYS A 43 -7.52 8.51 6.19
C LYS A 43 -7.01 7.78 4.95
N VAL A 44 -6.02 6.92 5.17
CA VAL A 44 -5.47 6.01 4.17
C VAL A 44 -5.81 4.58 4.55
N TYR A 45 -6.53 3.87 3.67
CA TYR A 45 -6.76 2.44 3.84
C TYR A 45 -5.66 1.65 3.14
N VAL A 46 -5.09 0.66 3.82
CA VAL A 46 -3.97 -0.13 3.31
C VAL A 46 -4.41 -1.56 3.04
N ILE A 47 -4.16 -2.03 1.83
CA ILE A 47 -4.16 -3.46 1.46
C ILE A 47 -2.69 -3.83 1.25
N GLY A 48 -2.05 -4.38 2.28
CA GLY A 48 -0.59 -4.52 2.32
C GLY A 48 -0.06 -4.84 3.71
N GLY A 49 1.26 -4.93 3.85
CA GLY A 49 1.93 -5.19 5.13
C GLY A 49 2.18 -3.93 5.99
N ASP A 50 2.64 -4.16 7.22
CA ASP A 50 2.89 -3.10 8.23
C ASP A 50 3.83 -2.00 7.75
N GLY A 51 4.83 -2.35 6.94
CA GLY A 51 5.77 -1.36 6.42
C GLY A 51 5.13 -0.26 5.56
N ILE A 52 3.91 -0.43 5.06
CA ILE A 52 3.17 0.67 4.41
C ILE A 52 2.51 1.56 5.47
N LEU A 53 1.90 0.95 6.49
CA LEU A 53 1.27 1.66 7.61
C LEU A 53 2.29 2.53 8.34
N ASP A 54 3.47 1.97 8.64
CA ASP A 54 4.51 2.66 9.38
C ASP A 54 5.02 3.90 8.61
N GLU A 55 5.30 3.77 7.32
CA GLU A 55 5.77 4.89 6.47
C GLU A 55 4.71 5.99 6.32
N LEU A 56 3.43 5.62 6.20
CA LEU A 56 2.32 6.58 6.18
C LEU A 56 2.21 7.34 7.51
N GLN A 57 2.36 6.64 8.63
CA GLN A 57 2.32 7.24 9.96
C GLN A 57 3.51 8.18 10.19
N LEU A 58 4.73 7.77 9.78
CA LEU A 58 5.93 8.62 9.83
C LEU A 58 5.79 9.89 8.98
N ALA A 59 5.07 9.81 7.86
CA ALA A 59 4.74 10.97 7.03
C ALA A 59 3.60 11.84 7.58
N GLY A 60 2.98 11.46 8.71
CA GLY A 60 1.93 12.23 9.38
C GLY A 60 0.50 11.90 8.94
N PHE A 61 0.29 10.79 8.22
CA PHE A 61 -1.03 10.34 7.79
C PHE A 61 -1.64 9.33 8.76
N THR A 62 -2.97 9.39 8.93
CA THR A 62 -3.71 8.34 9.64
C THR A 62 -3.97 7.18 8.69
N ALA A 63 -3.34 6.02 8.94
CA ALA A 63 -3.48 4.83 8.12
C ALA A 63 -4.01 3.63 8.93
N PHE A 64 -4.77 2.75 8.29
CA PHE A 64 -5.31 1.54 8.90
C PHE A 64 -5.56 0.44 7.86
N GLY A 65 -5.94 -0.76 8.30
CA GLY A 65 -6.14 -1.94 7.46
C GLY A 65 -4.96 -2.89 7.59
N GLY A 66 -4.44 -3.37 6.46
CA GLY A 66 -3.25 -4.22 6.40
C GLY A 66 -3.39 -5.47 7.27
N PRO A 67 -2.39 -5.82 8.10
CA PRO A 67 -2.47 -7.00 8.97
C PRO A 67 -3.60 -6.94 10.01
N GLY A 68 -4.06 -5.75 10.41
CA GLY A 68 -5.18 -5.58 11.34
C GLY A 68 -6.53 -6.10 10.80
N ASP A 69 -6.65 -6.27 9.49
CA ASP A 69 -7.83 -6.80 8.81
C ASP A 69 -7.63 -8.24 8.29
N ALA A 70 -6.52 -8.91 8.64
CA ALA A 70 -6.15 -10.21 8.07
C ALA A 70 -7.19 -11.32 8.26
N ASP A 71 -7.84 -11.35 9.43
CA ASP A 71 -8.79 -12.41 9.81
C ASP A 71 -10.25 -11.97 9.66
N LYS A 72 -10.50 -10.77 9.11
CA LYS A 72 -11.86 -10.28 8.88
C LYS A 72 -12.52 -11.00 7.72
N THR A 73 -13.81 -11.30 7.89
CA THR A 73 -14.65 -11.97 6.90
C THR A 73 -15.90 -11.14 6.62
N ILE A 74 -16.62 -11.49 5.55
CA ILE A 74 -17.91 -10.87 5.20
C ILE A 74 -19.02 -11.89 5.47
N ASP A 75 -20.04 -11.47 6.21
CA ASP A 75 -21.28 -12.24 6.36
C ASP A 75 -22.27 -11.84 5.26
N TRP A 76 -22.54 -12.78 4.36
CA TRP A 76 -23.43 -12.62 3.21
C TRP A 76 -24.92 -12.73 3.58
N LYS A 77 -25.24 -13.20 4.80
CA LYS A 77 -26.61 -13.50 5.20
C LYS A 77 -27.38 -12.28 5.69
N GLN A 78 -26.70 -11.18 5.98
CA GLN A 78 -27.35 -9.90 6.28
C GLN A 78 -27.63 -9.16 4.98
N SER A 79 -28.92 -9.02 4.66
CA SER A 79 -29.38 -8.11 3.63
C SER A 79 -29.01 -6.67 4.00
N GLY A 80 -28.05 -6.09 3.29
CA GLY A 80 -28.02 -4.66 3.08
C GLY A 80 -26.77 -3.96 3.59
N ILE A 81 -25.87 -3.67 2.65
CA ILE A 81 -24.82 -2.65 2.74
C ILE A 81 -23.62 -3.06 3.59
N PHE A 82 -22.45 -3.12 2.93
CA PHE A 82 -21.17 -3.18 3.61
C PHE A 82 -20.75 -1.74 3.92
N GLU A 83 -20.63 -1.40 5.20
CA GLU A 83 -20.21 -0.07 5.63
C GLU A 83 -18.70 0.13 5.49
N HIS A 84 -18.32 1.33 5.03
CA HIS A 84 -16.92 1.75 4.97
C HIS A 84 -16.78 3.21 5.38
N ASP A 85 -15.59 3.58 5.84
CA ASP A 85 -15.34 4.93 6.34
C ASP A 85 -15.27 5.94 5.19
N LYS A 86 -16.24 6.86 5.14
CA LYS A 86 -16.33 7.90 4.10
C LYS A 86 -15.25 8.99 4.22
N SER A 87 -14.46 8.98 5.31
CA SER A 87 -13.28 9.85 5.47
C SER A 87 -12.02 9.31 4.79
N VAL A 88 -12.04 8.07 4.27
CA VAL A 88 -10.91 7.51 3.51
C VAL A 88 -10.74 8.26 2.20
N GLY A 89 -9.59 8.91 2.04
CA GLY A 89 -9.23 9.67 0.84
C GLY A 89 -8.23 8.95 -0.06
N ALA A 90 -7.61 7.86 0.40
CA ALA A 90 -6.71 7.06 -0.42
C ALA A 90 -6.76 5.58 -0.01
N VAL A 91 -6.60 4.71 -1.00
CA VAL A 91 -6.33 3.28 -0.83
C VAL A 91 -4.96 2.98 -1.39
N VAL A 92 -4.04 2.50 -0.55
CA VAL A 92 -2.70 2.08 -0.95
C VAL A 92 -2.65 0.56 -0.98
N VAL A 93 -2.25 0.01 -2.13
CA VAL A 93 -2.17 -1.43 -2.38
C VAL A 93 -0.72 -1.83 -2.60
N GLY A 94 -0.26 -2.79 -1.80
CA GLY A 94 1.03 -3.44 -1.94
C GLY A 94 0.91 -4.95 -1.76
N ILE A 95 2.04 -5.60 -1.50
CA ILE A 95 2.03 -7.04 -1.23
C ILE A 95 1.33 -7.34 0.10
N ASP A 96 0.33 -8.22 0.06
CA ASP A 96 -0.43 -8.67 1.22
C ASP A 96 -0.63 -10.20 1.16
N PRO A 97 0.24 -10.98 1.84
CA PRO A 97 0.09 -12.44 1.89
C PRO A 97 -1.20 -12.92 2.57
N LYS A 98 -1.88 -12.04 3.32
CA LYS A 98 -3.16 -12.30 3.99
C LYS A 98 -4.27 -11.42 3.40
N ILE A 99 -4.23 -11.20 2.09
CA ILE A 99 -5.34 -10.55 1.39
C ILE A 99 -6.60 -11.42 1.50
N ASN A 100 -7.74 -10.79 1.72
CA ASN A 100 -9.02 -11.47 1.86
C ASN A 100 -10.14 -10.67 1.19
N TYR A 101 -11.32 -11.28 1.11
CA TYR A 101 -12.47 -10.65 0.45
C TYR A 101 -12.94 -9.37 1.16
N TYR A 102 -12.80 -9.31 2.50
CA TYR A 102 -13.14 -8.11 3.28
C TYR A 102 -12.32 -6.90 2.83
N LYS A 103 -11.00 -7.04 2.75
CA LYS A 103 -10.07 -5.97 2.33
C LYS A 103 -10.37 -5.51 0.90
N LEU A 104 -10.61 -6.45 -0.01
CA LEU A 104 -10.96 -6.14 -1.40
C LEU A 104 -12.26 -5.34 -1.48
N GLN A 105 -13.30 -5.76 -0.76
CA GLN A 105 -14.57 -5.04 -0.74
C GLN A 105 -14.43 -3.64 -0.12
N TYR A 106 -13.75 -3.53 1.02
CA TYR A 106 -13.53 -2.26 1.70
C TYR A 106 -12.79 -1.26 0.80
N GLY A 107 -11.67 -1.68 0.20
CA GLY A 107 -10.91 -0.86 -0.75
C GLY A 107 -11.72 -0.48 -1.99
N THR A 108 -12.50 -1.42 -2.52
CA THR A 108 -13.37 -1.19 -3.68
C THR A 108 -14.38 -0.09 -3.42
N LEU A 109 -15.07 -0.15 -2.27
CA LEU A 109 -16.07 0.84 -1.90
C LEU A 109 -15.44 2.21 -1.60
N CYS A 110 -14.28 2.24 -0.95
CA CYS A 110 -13.53 3.48 -0.78
C CYS A 110 -13.24 4.15 -2.14
N ILE A 111 -12.66 3.39 -3.08
CA ILE A 111 -12.27 3.90 -4.40
C ILE A 111 -13.48 4.33 -5.26
N ARG A 112 -14.61 3.63 -5.15
CA ARG A 112 -15.79 3.87 -5.98
C ARG A 112 -16.73 4.93 -5.42
N GLU A 113 -16.91 4.96 -4.11
CA GLU A 113 -17.95 5.77 -3.48
C GLU A 113 -17.42 7.01 -2.76
N ASN A 114 -16.18 7.03 -2.27
CA ASN A 114 -15.64 8.23 -1.62
C ASN A 114 -15.16 9.22 -2.69
N PRO A 115 -15.70 10.45 -2.74
CA PRO A 115 -15.31 11.44 -3.74
C PRO A 115 -13.82 11.75 -3.68
N GLY A 116 -13.14 11.65 -4.83
CA GLY A 116 -11.71 11.93 -4.96
C GLY A 116 -10.79 10.90 -4.29
N CYS A 117 -11.30 9.73 -3.90
CA CYS A 117 -10.46 8.70 -3.29
C CYS A 117 -9.36 8.23 -4.26
N LEU A 118 -8.11 8.37 -3.85
CA LEU A 118 -6.95 7.94 -4.64
C LEU A 118 -6.81 6.41 -4.58
N PHE A 119 -6.44 5.82 -5.71
CA PHE A 119 -6.01 4.43 -5.79
C PHE A 119 -4.51 4.42 -6.10
N ILE A 120 -3.69 3.94 -5.17
CA ILE A 120 -2.22 3.98 -5.25
C ILE A 120 -1.69 2.55 -5.17
N ALA A 121 -0.75 2.19 -6.04
CA ALA A 121 -0.06 0.91 -6.05
C ALA A 121 1.43 1.12 -5.73
N THR A 122 1.96 0.38 -4.76
CA THR A 122 3.38 0.47 -4.42
C THR A 122 4.27 -0.03 -5.55
N ASN A 123 3.86 -1.08 -6.27
CA ASN A 123 4.38 -1.50 -7.58
C ASN A 123 3.34 -2.39 -8.28
N ARG A 124 3.64 -2.86 -9.50
CA ARG A 124 2.76 -3.78 -10.27
C ARG A 124 3.45 -5.08 -10.66
N ASP A 125 4.50 -5.48 -9.94
CA ASP A 125 5.22 -6.71 -10.25
C ASP A 125 4.28 -7.91 -10.06
N ALA A 126 4.06 -8.67 -11.13
CA ALA A 126 3.15 -9.81 -11.13
C ALA A 126 3.64 -10.92 -10.19
N VAL A 127 4.96 -11.08 -10.07
CA VAL A 127 5.62 -12.06 -9.22
C VAL A 127 6.73 -11.42 -8.40
N GLY A 128 7.06 -12.03 -7.27
CA GLY A 128 8.18 -11.66 -6.43
C GLY A 128 8.95 -12.88 -5.92
N HIS A 129 10.24 -12.70 -5.68
CA HIS A 129 11.13 -13.74 -5.14
C HIS A 129 11.12 -13.71 -3.61
N MET A 130 10.05 -14.28 -3.01
CA MET A 130 9.86 -14.32 -1.56
C MET A 130 10.65 -15.47 -0.91
N THR A 131 10.92 -16.53 -1.67
CA THR A 131 11.79 -17.64 -1.28
C THR A 131 12.88 -17.85 -2.35
N PRO A 132 14.00 -18.51 -2.01
CA PRO A 132 15.08 -18.75 -2.98
C PRO A 132 14.68 -19.60 -4.18
N SER A 133 13.66 -20.45 -4.02
CA SER A 133 13.39 -21.54 -4.96
C SER A 133 12.19 -21.31 -5.86
N GLN A 134 11.31 -20.34 -5.54
CA GLN A 134 10.04 -20.16 -6.24
C GLN A 134 9.65 -18.70 -6.32
N GLU A 135 9.02 -18.36 -7.44
CA GLU A 135 8.27 -17.12 -7.61
C GLU A 135 6.92 -17.24 -6.92
N TRP A 136 6.52 -16.18 -6.25
CA TRP A 136 5.22 -16.07 -5.58
C TRP A 136 4.45 -14.87 -6.14
N PRO A 137 3.11 -14.86 -6.02
CA PRO A 137 2.30 -13.71 -6.37
C PRO A 137 2.86 -12.41 -5.77
N GLY A 138 3.19 -11.46 -6.64
CA GLY A 138 3.68 -10.14 -6.26
C GLY A 138 2.52 -9.16 -6.00
N ALA A 139 2.85 -7.91 -5.66
CA ALA A 139 1.84 -6.88 -5.40
C ALA A 139 0.93 -6.62 -6.62
N GLY A 140 1.43 -6.87 -7.83
CA GLY A 140 0.65 -6.78 -9.07
C GLY A 140 -0.60 -7.66 -9.06
N CYS A 141 -0.59 -8.81 -8.39
CA CYS A 141 -1.77 -9.66 -8.23
C CYS A 141 -2.85 -9.00 -7.36
N MET A 142 -2.45 -8.41 -6.23
CA MET A 142 -3.36 -7.69 -5.32
C MET A 142 -3.93 -6.44 -6.01
N VAL A 143 -3.08 -5.71 -6.73
CA VAL A 143 -3.48 -4.55 -7.52
C VAL A 143 -4.47 -4.95 -8.61
N ALA A 144 -4.22 -6.04 -9.34
CA ALA A 144 -5.12 -6.52 -10.39
C ALA A 144 -6.50 -6.91 -9.84
N ALA A 145 -6.57 -7.50 -8.63
CA ALA A 145 -7.84 -7.80 -7.97
C ALA A 145 -8.65 -6.53 -7.69
N VAL A 146 -8.00 -5.47 -7.19
CA VAL A 146 -8.65 -4.17 -6.93
C VAL A 146 -9.01 -3.44 -8.24
N CYS A 147 -8.17 -3.50 -9.27
CA CYS A 147 -8.51 -3.02 -10.62
C CYS A 147 -9.78 -3.71 -11.14
N GLY A 148 -9.87 -5.04 -11.01
CA GLY A 148 -11.01 -5.81 -11.49
C GLY A 148 -12.32 -5.44 -10.81
N SER A 149 -12.32 -5.18 -9.49
CA SER A 149 -13.54 -4.81 -8.75
C SER A 149 -13.92 -3.34 -8.86
N THR A 150 -12.93 -2.46 -9.11
CA THR A 150 -13.15 -1.01 -9.22
C THR A 150 -13.33 -0.53 -10.66
N GLN A 151 -12.81 -1.27 -11.64
CA GLN A 151 -12.63 -0.84 -13.03
C GLN A 151 -11.83 0.46 -13.17
N LYS A 152 -10.90 0.71 -12.24
CA LYS A 152 -10.01 1.86 -12.23
C LYS A 152 -8.55 1.40 -12.18
N GLU A 153 -7.65 2.21 -12.73
CA GLU A 153 -6.21 1.99 -12.64
C GLU A 153 -5.59 2.80 -11.50
N PRO A 154 -4.57 2.27 -10.82
CA PRO A 154 -3.89 2.98 -9.75
C PRO A 154 -2.83 3.95 -10.30
N VAL A 155 -2.46 4.92 -9.47
CA VAL A 155 -1.16 5.60 -9.59
C VAL A 155 -0.08 4.67 -9.05
N VAL A 156 0.91 4.34 -9.86
CA VAL A 156 2.04 3.49 -9.46
C VAL A 156 3.19 4.37 -8.97
N VAL A 157 3.60 4.18 -7.71
CA VAL A 157 4.57 5.07 -7.05
C VAL A 157 5.96 4.46 -6.88
N GLY A 158 6.08 3.13 -6.81
CA GLY A 158 7.37 2.45 -6.89
C GLY A 158 7.73 2.09 -8.32
N LYS A 159 8.77 1.27 -8.49
CA LYS A 159 9.30 0.89 -9.80
C LYS A 159 8.19 0.32 -10.72
N PRO A 160 8.19 0.66 -12.03
CA PRO A 160 9.17 1.48 -12.76
C PRO A 160 8.90 2.99 -12.73
N SER A 161 8.05 3.49 -11.82
CA SER A 161 7.77 4.94 -11.71
C SER A 161 9.04 5.75 -11.44
N THR A 162 9.23 6.85 -12.18
CA THR A 162 10.32 7.80 -11.93
C THR A 162 10.04 8.70 -10.74
N PHE A 163 8.83 8.68 -10.18
CA PHE A 163 8.45 9.55 -9.06
C PHE A 163 9.49 9.59 -7.94
N MET A 164 10.02 8.42 -7.57
CA MET A 164 11.08 8.31 -6.57
C MET A 164 12.40 8.95 -7.02
N MET A 165 12.79 8.79 -8.30
CA MET A 165 13.98 9.44 -8.85
C MET A 165 13.80 10.96 -8.94
N ASP A 166 12.63 11.43 -9.36
CA ASP A 166 12.34 12.86 -9.47
C ASP A 166 12.38 13.52 -8.08
N PHE A 167 11.83 12.85 -7.04
CA PHE A 167 11.93 13.30 -5.64
C PHE A 167 13.38 13.31 -5.09
N LEU A 168 14.24 12.41 -5.56
CA LEU A 168 15.64 12.33 -5.13
C LEU A 168 16.53 13.42 -5.75
N LEU A 169 16.10 14.02 -6.85
CA LEU A 169 16.85 15.02 -7.59
C LEU A 169 16.54 16.46 -7.14
N GLU A 170 15.53 16.65 -6.30
CA GLU A 170 15.17 17.92 -5.64
C GLU A 170 15.87 18.08 -4.29
#